data_AF-A0A0A9E1C5-F1
#
_entry.id   AF-A0A0A9E1C5-F1
#
_cell.length_a   1.000
_cell.length_b   1.000
_cell.length_c   1.000
_cell.angle_alpha   90.00
_cell.angle_beta   90.00
_cell.angle_gamma   90.00
#
_symmetry.space_group_name_H-M   'P 1'
#
loop_
_entity.id
_entity.type
_entity.pdbx_description
1 polymer ?
#
loop_
_entity_poly.entity_id
_entity_poly.type
_entity_poly.pdbx_seq_one_letter_code
_entity_poly.pdbx_strand_id
1 'polypeptide(L)'
;MAEVRGYVPRVVSKLTRGLETIIRTGAVDVVVPGVLPIGCFPIYLTLYGTSNSADYDRDGCLKSYNGLSSYHNSLLKRSLSSLQRTYPHTRIMYADFYSQVIHMIRAPQNFGLKYGLKVCCGAGGQGSYNYNNKARCGMAGSSACADPGNYLIWDGIHLTEAAYRSIANGWLNGPYSNPPILH
;
A
#
# COMPACT_ATOMS: atom_id res chain seq x y z
N MET A 1 -18.48 -2.01 5.01
CA MET A 1 -17.18 -2.16 5.72
C MET A 1 -17.23 -3.04 6.97
N ALA A 2 -18.33 -3.08 7.74
CA ALA A 2 -18.40 -3.87 8.97
C ALA A 2 -18.13 -5.38 8.76
N GLU A 3 -18.75 -5.98 7.74
CA GLU A 3 -18.52 -7.39 7.40
C GLU A 3 -17.05 -7.67 7.05
N VAL A 4 -16.46 -6.88 6.14
CA VAL A 4 -15.05 -7.00 5.72
C VAL A 4 -14.10 -6.85 6.91
N ARG A 5 -14.40 -5.95 7.84
CA ARG A 5 -13.62 -5.76 9.07
C ARG A 5 -13.57 -7.02 9.93
N GLY A 6 -14.62 -7.84 9.93
CA GLY A 6 -14.67 -9.12 10.63
C GLY A 6 -13.69 -10.18 10.09
N TYR A 7 -13.26 -10.06 8.83
CA TYR A 7 -12.25 -10.96 8.26
C TYR A 7 -10.81 -10.60 8.64
N VAL A 8 -10.54 -9.35 9.04
CA VAL A 8 -9.17 -8.88 9.31
C VAL A 8 -8.45 -9.73 10.37
N PRO A 9 -9.04 -10.06 11.54
CA PRO A 9 -8.39 -10.94 12.50
C PRO A 9 -8.05 -12.33 11.93
N ARG A 10 -8.91 -12.87 11.05
CA ARG A 10 -8.68 -14.17 10.39
C ARG A 10 -7.50 -14.10 9.42
N VAL A 11 -7.42 -13.02 8.63
CA VAL A 11 -6.29 -12.78 7.70
C VAL A 11 -4.98 -12.63 8.48
N VAL A 12 -4.94 -11.78 9.50
CA VAL A 12 -3.74 -11.57 10.32
C VAL A 12 -3.32 -12.87 11.04
N SER A 13 -4.28 -13.67 11.53
CA SER A 13 -3.99 -14.97 12.13
C SER A 13 -3.35 -15.94 11.13
N LYS A 14 -3.85 -16.00 9.89
CA LYS A 14 -3.27 -16.84 8.83
C LYS A 14 -1.88 -16.39 8.43
N LEU A 15 -1.65 -15.07 8.28
CA LEU A 15 -0.31 -14.51 8.04
C LEU A 15 0.66 -14.90 9.17
N THR A 16 0.25 -14.71 10.43
CA THR A 16 1.10 -15.02 11.60
C THR A 16 1.47 -16.51 11.66
N ARG A 17 0.54 -17.41 11.34
CA ARG A 17 0.83 -18.86 11.27
C ARG A 17 1.80 -19.22 10.13
N GLY A 18 1.67 -18.54 8.99
CA GLY A 18 2.62 -18.69 7.88
C GLY A 18 4.03 -18.24 8.28
N LEU A 19 4.13 -17.09 8.95
CA LEU A 19 5.39 -16.57 9.49
C LEU A 19 6.01 -17.54 10.50
N GLU A 20 5.21 -18.05 11.42
CA GLU A 20 5.67 -19.05 12.39
C GLU A 20 6.19 -20.33 11.69
N THR A 21 5.54 -20.76 10.61
CA THR A 21 5.99 -21.93 9.84
C THR A 21 7.37 -21.70 9.25
N ILE A 22 7.60 -20.58 8.56
CA ILE A 22 8.90 -20.31 7.93
C ILE A 22 10.02 -20.11 8.96
N ILE A 23 9.71 -19.53 10.12
CA ILE A 23 10.67 -19.37 11.23
C ILE A 23 11.06 -20.74 11.78
N ARG A 24 10.09 -21.63 12.03
CA ARG A 24 10.35 -22.99 12.50
C ARG A 24 11.14 -23.85 11.51
N THR A 25 11.10 -23.51 10.22
CA THR A 25 11.91 -24.16 9.18
C THR A 25 13.27 -23.52 8.95
N GLY A 26 13.65 -22.50 9.75
CA GLY A 26 15.01 -21.94 9.75
C GLY A 26 15.13 -20.50 9.22
N ALA A 27 14.04 -19.78 8.94
CA ALA A 27 14.12 -18.38 8.59
C ALA A 27 14.58 -17.52 9.79
N VAL A 28 15.69 -16.82 9.62
CA VAL A 28 16.29 -15.93 10.65
C VAL A 28 16.05 -14.45 10.39
N ASP A 29 15.76 -14.07 9.14
CA ASP A 29 15.39 -12.72 8.73
C ASP A 29 14.07 -12.77 7.96
N VAL A 30 13.06 -12.04 8.44
CA VAL A 30 11.73 -12.04 7.81
C VAL A 30 11.19 -10.62 7.72
N VAL A 31 10.99 -10.13 6.49
CA VAL A 31 10.36 -8.84 6.21
C VAL A 31 8.87 -9.04 5.97
N VAL A 32 8.04 -8.34 6.74
CA VAL A 32 6.58 -8.46 6.69
C VAL A 32 5.96 -7.11 6.31
N PRO A 33 5.52 -6.94 5.06
CA PRO A 33 4.86 -5.72 4.63
C PRO A 33 3.46 -5.56 5.24
N GLY A 34 3.14 -4.34 5.65
CA GLY A 34 1.76 -3.91 5.86
C GLY A 34 0.98 -3.74 4.56
N VAL A 35 -0.29 -3.37 4.68
CA VAL A 35 -1.17 -3.05 3.55
C VAL A 35 -1.09 -1.56 3.22
N LEU A 36 -1.09 -1.25 1.93
CA LEU A 36 -1.13 0.10 1.35
C LEU A 36 -2.35 0.93 1.84
N PRO A 37 -2.36 2.27 1.69
CA PRO A 37 -3.56 3.08 1.94
C PRO A 37 -4.58 2.86 0.82
N ILE A 38 -5.31 1.75 0.87
CA ILE A 38 -6.15 1.30 -0.25
C ILE A 38 -7.28 2.30 -0.60
N GLY A 39 -7.69 3.16 0.34
CA GLY A 39 -8.67 4.22 0.07
C GLY A 39 -8.17 5.27 -0.92
N CYS A 40 -6.88 5.29 -1.22
CA CYS A 40 -6.25 6.15 -2.22
C CYS A 40 -6.18 5.50 -3.61
N PHE A 41 -6.61 4.25 -3.77
CA PHE A 41 -6.54 3.57 -5.06
C PHE A 41 -7.51 4.18 -6.08
N PRO A 42 -7.06 4.54 -7.29
CA PRO A 42 -7.91 5.13 -8.32
C PRO A 42 -9.13 4.29 -8.65
N ILE A 43 -8.99 2.95 -8.65
CA ILE A 43 -10.16 2.08 -8.85
C ILE A 43 -11.23 2.29 -7.78
N TYR A 44 -10.86 2.44 -6.51
CA TYR A 44 -11.83 2.62 -5.42
C TYR A 44 -12.39 4.03 -5.41
N LEU A 45 -11.57 5.04 -5.71
CA LEU A 45 -12.02 6.42 -5.85
C LEU A 45 -12.99 6.58 -7.03
N THR A 46 -12.78 5.86 -8.13
CA THR A 46 -13.69 5.87 -9.28
C THR A 46 -14.96 5.06 -9.05
N LEU A 47 -14.88 3.86 -8.46
CA LEU A 47 -16.03 2.97 -8.30
C LEU A 47 -16.89 3.28 -7.07
N TYR A 48 -16.27 3.78 -6.01
CA TYR A 48 -16.90 3.96 -4.70
C TYR A 48 -16.80 5.41 -4.18
N GLY A 49 -16.37 6.34 -5.03
CA GLY A 49 -16.41 7.76 -4.74
C GLY A 49 -17.85 8.23 -4.50
N THR A 50 -18.03 9.09 -3.51
CA THR A 50 -19.31 9.72 -3.17
C THR A 50 -19.22 11.24 -3.37
N SER A 51 -20.38 11.91 -3.41
CA SER A 51 -20.47 13.37 -3.41
C SER A 51 -20.28 13.99 -2.01
N ASN A 52 -20.27 13.17 -0.96
CA ASN A 52 -20.11 13.64 0.41
C ASN A 52 -18.62 13.83 0.74
N SER A 53 -18.18 15.09 0.84
CA SER A 53 -16.79 15.42 1.20
C SER A 53 -16.36 14.82 2.55
N ALA A 54 -17.31 14.55 3.45
CA ALA A 54 -17.03 13.91 4.73
C ALA A 54 -16.65 12.44 4.62
N ASP A 55 -16.72 11.79 3.45
CA ASP A 55 -16.25 10.41 3.26
C ASP A 55 -14.74 10.32 2.99
N TYR A 56 -14.11 11.45 2.67
CA TYR A 56 -12.70 11.54 2.31
C TYR A 56 -11.85 12.09 3.46
N ASP A 57 -10.58 11.71 3.49
CA ASP A 57 -9.57 12.34 4.35
C ASP A 57 -8.95 13.56 3.65
N ARG A 58 -8.03 14.23 4.35
CA ARG A 58 -7.35 15.42 3.83
C ARG A 58 -6.52 15.17 2.57
N ASP A 59 -6.20 13.90 2.29
CA ASP A 59 -5.39 13.49 1.14
C ASP A 59 -6.29 13.10 -0.06
N GLY A 60 -7.62 13.25 0.09
CA GLY A 60 -8.60 12.90 -0.94
C GLY A 60 -8.88 11.40 -1.03
N CYS A 61 -8.49 10.62 -0.02
CA CYS A 61 -8.68 9.17 0.01
C CYS A 61 -9.92 8.78 0.81
N LEU A 62 -10.57 7.67 0.46
CA LEU A 62 -11.77 7.18 1.15
C LEU A 62 -11.42 6.70 2.58
N LYS A 63 -11.97 7.38 3.60
CA LYS A 63 -11.66 7.09 5.02
C LYS A 63 -12.00 5.67 5.43
N SER A 64 -13.11 5.14 4.94
CA SER A 64 -13.59 3.80 5.33
C SER A 64 -12.63 2.69 4.88
N TYR A 65 -12.00 2.86 3.71
CA TYR A 65 -11.02 1.94 3.12
C TYR A 65 -9.63 2.09 3.78
N ASN A 66 -9.18 3.33 3.99
CA ASN A 66 -7.95 3.61 4.74
C ASN A 66 -8.05 3.14 6.20
N GLY A 67 -9.24 3.25 6.81
CA GLY A 67 -9.54 2.74 8.14
C GLY A 67 -9.44 1.21 8.23
N LEU A 68 -9.82 0.48 7.16
CA LEU A 68 -9.63 -0.97 7.09
C LEU A 68 -8.14 -1.35 7.02
N SER A 69 -7.38 -0.66 6.17
CA SER A 69 -5.93 -0.85 6.03
C SER A 69 -5.20 -0.56 7.36
N SER A 70 -5.57 0.54 8.00
CA SER A 70 -5.02 0.94 9.31
C SER A 70 -5.35 -0.08 10.41
N TYR A 71 -6.57 -0.63 10.41
CA TYR A 71 -6.97 -1.67 11.35
C TYR A 71 -6.19 -2.97 11.15
N HIS A 72 -6.05 -3.41 9.89
CA HIS A 72 -5.22 -4.56 9.53
C HIS A 72 -3.77 -4.38 9.99
N ASN A 73 -3.14 -3.26 9.63
CA ASN A 73 -1.73 -3.00 9.95
C ASN A 73 -1.50 -2.87 11.46
N SER A 74 -2.47 -2.33 12.20
CA SER A 74 -2.43 -2.26 13.67
C SER A 74 -2.46 -3.65 14.31
N LEU A 75 -3.32 -4.55 13.82
CA LEU A 75 -3.37 -5.95 14.28
C LEU A 75 -2.11 -6.72 13.89
N LEU A 76 -1.64 -6.58 12.65
CA LEU A 76 -0.43 -7.22 12.17
C LEU A 76 0.76 -6.83 13.03
N LYS A 77 0.99 -5.53 13.27
CA LYS A 77 2.08 -5.05 14.14
C LYS A 77 2.04 -5.69 15.53
N ARG A 78 0.87 -5.75 16.18
CA ARG A 78 0.72 -6.43 17.49
C ARG A 78 1.09 -7.91 17.41
N SER A 79 0.64 -8.62 16.38
CA SER A 79 0.97 -10.03 16.16
C SER A 79 2.47 -10.24 15.94
N LEU A 80 3.12 -9.38 15.15
CA LEU A 80 4.57 -9.44 14.92
C LEU A 80 5.36 -9.16 16.21
N SER A 81 4.95 -8.17 17.01
CA SER A 81 5.58 -7.91 18.32
C SER A 81 5.41 -9.09 19.30
N SER A 82 4.32 -9.83 19.20
CA SER A 82 4.18 -11.08 19.95
C SER A 82 5.09 -12.17 19.42
N LEU A 83 5.16 -12.35 18.10
CA LEU A 83 5.98 -13.35 17.46
C LEU A 83 7.48 -13.13 17.72
N GLN A 84 7.92 -11.87 17.71
CA GLN A 84 9.30 -11.48 18.01
C GLN A 84 9.72 -11.85 19.44
N ARG A 85 8.80 -11.80 20.41
CA ARG A 85 9.05 -12.26 21.79
C ARG A 85 9.14 -13.78 21.89
N THR A 86 8.38 -14.51 21.06
CA THR A 86 8.42 -15.97 21.00
C THR A 86 9.70 -16.49 20.30
N TYR A 87 10.17 -15.77 19.28
CA TYR A 87 11.33 -16.13 18.47
C TYR A 87 12.42 -15.05 18.58
N PRO A 88 13.11 -14.93 19.73
CA PRO A 88 14.06 -13.84 19.97
C PRO A 88 15.31 -13.87 19.07
N HIS A 89 15.60 -15.01 18.43
CA HIS A 89 16.72 -15.18 17.51
C HIS A 89 16.36 -14.90 16.04
N THR A 90 15.09 -14.65 15.73
CA THR A 90 14.66 -14.25 14.38
C THR A 90 14.48 -12.74 14.36
N ARG A 91 15.06 -12.06 13.36
CA ARG A 91 14.80 -10.65 13.09
C ARG A 91 13.51 -10.51 12.26
N ILE A 92 12.42 -10.11 12.92
CA ILE A 92 11.12 -9.89 12.27
C ILE A 92 10.94 -8.38 12.02
N MET A 93 10.98 -7.99 10.76
CA MET A 93 10.94 -6.59 10.32
C MET A 93 9.54 -6.23 9.81
N TYR A 94 8.92 -5.20 10.38
CA TYR A 94 7.68 -4.66 9.81
C TYR A 94 8.02 -3.59 8.78
N ALA A 95 7.61 -3.81 7.53
CA ALA A 95 7.76 -2.86 6.44
C ALA A 95 6.48 -2.01 6.27
N ASP A 96 6.60 -0.71 6.55
CA ASP A 96 5.49 0.25 6.60
C ASP A 96 5.15 0.84 5.23
N PHE A 97 4.55 0.00 4.39
CA PHE A 97 3.96 0.43 3.11
C PHE A 97 3.02 1.62 3.25
N TYR A 98 2.19 1.63 4.30
CA TYR A 98 1.10 2.60 4.44
C TYR A 98 1.64 4.02 4.58
N SER A 99 2.50 4.23 5.56
CA SER A 99 3.04 5.57 5.85
C SER A 99 3.89 6.08 4.70
N GLN A 100 4.68 5.21 4.07
CA GLN A 100 5.53 5.60 2.94
C GLN A 100 4.72 6.12 1.76
N VAL A 101 3.65 5.42 1.37
CA VAL A 101 2.80 5.86 0.27
C VAL A 101 2.01 7.12 0.62
N ILE A 102 1.55 7.26 1.88
CA ILE A 102 0.94 8.53 2.33
C ILE A 102 1.94 9.69 2.24
N HIS A 103 3.22 9.47 2.55
CA HIS A 103 4.25 10.51 2.37
C HIS A 103 4.49 10.85 0.90
N MET A 104 4.47 9.86 0.00
CA MET A 104 4.53 10.10 -1.45
C MET A 104 3.33 10.90 -1.96
N ILE A 105 2.13 10.68 -1.40
CA ILE A 105 0.93 11.45 -1.76
C ILE A 105 1.03 12.90 -1.25
N ARG A 106 1.49 13.10 -0.01
CA ARG A 106 1.54 14.42 0.64
C ARG A 106 2.71 15.29 0.20
N ALA A 107 3.84 14.69 -0.14
CA ALA A 107 5.06 15.39 -0.54
C ALA A 107 5.69 14.73 -1.78
N PRO A 108 4.97 14.65 -2.91
CA PRO A 108 5.40 13.89 -4.10
C PRO A 108 6.74 14.36 -4.65
N GLN A 109 7.05 15.65 -4.55
CA GLN A 109 8.30 16.23 -5.03
C GLN A 109 9.53 15.65 -4.32
N ASN A 110 9.42 15.28 -3.05
CA ASN A 110 10.50 14.63 -2.29
C ASN A 110 10.87 13.24 -2.83
N PHE A 111 9.99 12.67 -3.67
CA PHE A 111 10.17 11.36 -4.29
C PHE A 111 10.28 11.45 -5.83
N GLY A 112 10.42 12.67 -6.38
CA GLY A 112 10.46 12.89 -7.84
C GLY A 112 9.11 12.71 -8.56
N LEU A 113 8.01 12.68 -7.82
CA LEU A 113 6.66 12.43 -8.34
C LEU A 113 5.90 13.75 -8.59
N LYS A 114 4.96 13.75 -9.54
CA LYS A 114 4.25 14.96 -9.99
C LYS A 114 2.74 14.80 -10.17
N TYR A 115 2.27 13.59 -10.49
CA TYR A 115 0.90 13.39 -10.97
C TYR A 115 -0.12 12.98 -9.90
N GLY A 116 0.29 12.93 -8.63
CA GLY A 116 -0.59 12.59 -7.51
C GLY A 116 -1.23 11.21 -7.68
N LEU A 117 -2.57 11.16 -7.57
CA LEU A 117 -3.37 9.93 -7.68
C LEU A 117 -3.80 9.58 -9.11
N LYS A 118 -3.30 10.26 -10.14
CA LYS A 118 -3.59 9.87 -11.53
C LYS A 118 -2.79 8.61 -11.90
N VAL A 119 -3.42 7.69 -12.62
CA VAL A 119 -2.73 6.51 -13.16
C VAL A 119 -1.88 6.87 -14.38
N CYS A 120 -0.73 6.22 -14.54
CA CYS A 120 0.08 6.31 -15.76
C CYS A 120 -0.53 5.50 -16.89
N CYS A 121 -0.96 4.26 -16.63
CA CYS A 121 -1.59 3.37 -17.60
C CYS A 121 -3.09 3.26 -17.35
N GLY A 122 -3.89 3.83 -18.25
CA GLY A 122 -5.33 3.88 -18.12
C GLY A 122 -5.99 4.68 -19.23
N ALA A 123 -7.18 5.21 -18.95
CA ALA A 123 -7.95 6.03 -19.87
C ALA A 123 -7.60 7.50 -19.66
N GLY A 124 -6.48 7.93 -20.23
CA GLY A 124 -6.00 9.32 -20.14
C GLY A 124 -7.08 10.33 -20.51
N GLY A 125 -7.27 11.36 -19.67
CA GLY A 125 -8.29 12.39 -19.88
C GLY A 125 -9.71 11.99 -19.47
N GLN A 126 -9.94 10.77 -18.99
CA GLN A 126 -11.24 10.33 -18.48
C GLN A 126 -11.26 10.28 -16.95
N GLY A 127 -12.22 11.00 -16.35
CA GLY A 127 -12.38 11.11 -14.90
C GLY A 127 -11.21 11.85 -14.22
N SER A 128 -11.27 11.95 -12.89
CA SER A 128 -10.28 12.71 -12.12
C SER A 128 -8.91 12.02 -12.01
N TYR A 129 -8.84 10.71 -12.27
CA TYR A 129 -7.67 9.87 -12.00
C TYR A 129 -7.08 9.19 -13.24
N ASN A 130 -7.49 9.55 -14.46
CA ASN A 130 -7.16 8.85 -15.70
C ASN A 130 -7.54 7.35 -15.69
N TYR A 131 -8.49 6.96 -14.84
CA TYR A 131 -8.90 5.57 -14.65
C TYR A 131 -10.35 5.39 -15.11
N ASN A 132 -10.59 4.36 -15.93
CA ASN A 132 -11.93 3.93 -16.33
C ASN A 132 -12.01 2.40 -16.23
N ASN A 133 -13.03 1.90 -15.53
CA ASN A 133 -13.22 0.46 -15.33
C ASN A 133 -13.47 -0.32 -16.63
N LYS A 134 -13.91 0.35 -17.70
CA LYS A 134 -14.11 -0.23 -19.05
C LYS A 134 -12.88 -0.16 -19.95
N ALA A 135 -11.85 0.57 -19.54
CA ALA A 135 -10.60 0.78 -20.28
C ALA A 135 -9.41 0.74 -19.31
N ARG A 136 -9.28 -0.38 -18.60
CA ARG A 136 -8.16 -0.63 -17.68
C ARG A 136 -6.86 -0.80 -18.47
N CYS A 137 -5.71 -0.63 -17.82
CA CYS A 137 -4.41 -0.87 -18.45
C CYS A 137 -4.39 -2.22 -19.18
N GLY A 138 -3.99 -2.21 -20.46
CA GLY A 138 -3.98 -3.40 -21.33
C GLY A 138 -5.31 -3.71 -22.03
N MET A 139 -6.38 -2.95 -21.77
CA MET A 139 -7.66 -3.04 -22.49
C MET A 139 -7.76 -2.00 -23.60
N ALA A 140 -8.68 -2.21 -24.55
CA ALA A 140 -9.03 -1.22 -25.56
C ALA A 140 -9.43 0.12 -24.91
N GLY A 141 -8.93 1.22 -25.48
CA GLY A 141 -9.15 2.57 -24.94
C GLY A 141 -8.22 2.96 -23.78
N SER A 142 -7.27 2.10 -23.39
CA SER A 142 -6.20 2.44 -22.45
C SER A 142 -4.89 2.76 -23.16
N SER A 143 -4.05 3.59 -22.54
CA SER A 143 -2.69 3.88 -22.97
C SER A 143 -1.79 4.12 -21.76
N ALA A 144 -0.49 3.89 -21.92
CA ALA A 144 0.52 4.25 -20.94
C ALA A 144 0.98 5.68 -21.15
N CYS A 145 1.26 6.39 -20.05
CA CYS A 145 1.87 7.71 -20.05
C CYS A 145 3.30 7.67 -20.61
N ALA A 146 3.80 8.81 -21.11
CA ALA A 146 5.14 8.91 -21.70
C ALA A 146 6.27 8.97 -20.66
N ASP A 147 5.98 9.34 -19.41
CA ASP A 147 6.96 9.62 -18.36
C ASP A 147 6.64 8.91 -17.03
N PRO A 148 6.58 7.56 -17.00
CA PRO A 148 6.17 6.78 -15.82
C PRO A 148 7.01 7.06 -14.57
N GLY A 149 8.24 7.57 -14.71
CA GLY A 149 9.11 7.94 -13.60
C GLY A 149 8.59 9.08 -12.72
N ASN A 150 7.61 9.88 -13.20
CA ASN A 150 7.01 10.98 -12.45
C ASN A 150 5.66 10.60 -11.80
N TYR A 151 5.17 9.38 -12.00
CA TYR A 151 3.87 8.90 -11.50
C TYR A 151 4.05 8.04 -10.26
N LEU A 152 3.17 8.20 -9.26
CA LEU A 152 3.08 7.28 -8.13
C LEU A 152 2.41 5.96 -8.55
N ILE A 153 1.34 6.09 -9.35
CA ILE A 153 0.41 5.00 -9.61
C ILE A 153 0.55 4.54 -11.06
N TRP A 154 0.80 3.24 -11.25
CA TRP A 154 0.88 2.64 -12.58
C TRP A 154 -0.52 2.42 -13.16
N ASP A 155 -1.41 1.74 -12.45
CA ASP A 155 -2.76 1.43 -12.88
C ASP A 155 -3.79 1.64 -11.75
N GLY A 156 -5.00 1.08 -11.85
CA GLY A 156 -6.02 1.27 -10.82
C GLY A 156 -5.64 0.85 -9.39
N ILE A 157 -4.63 -0.01 -9.21
CA ILE A 157 -4.24 -0.59 -7.91
C ILE A 157 -2.72 -0.71 -7.68
N HIS A 158 -1.91 -0.77 -8.74
CA HIS A 158 -0.45 -0.96 -8.65
C HIS A 158 0.30 0.37 -8.73
N LEU A 159 1.47 0.42 -8.07
CA LEU A 159 2.38 1.56 -8.12
C LEU A 159 3.36 1.44 -9.29
N THR A 160 3.99 2.55 -9.67
CA THR A 160 5.04 2.55 -10.71
C THR A 160 6.36 1.95 -10.21
N GLU A 161 7.25 1.62 -11.13
CA GLU A 161 8.63 1.24 -10.80
C GLU A 161 9.34 2.33 -9.97
N ALA A 162 9.17 3.62 -10.29
CA ALA A 162 9.77 4.72 -9.53
C ALA A 162 9.28 4.77 -8.08
N ALA A 163 7.99 4.52 -7.85
CA ALA A 163 7.43 4.41 -6.52
C ALA A 163 7.98 3.19 -5.78
N TYR A 164 8.02 2.01 -6.43
CA TYR A 164 8.57 0.79 -5.82
C TYR A 164 10.07 0.91 -5.52
N ARG A 165 10.85 1.61 -6.35
CA ARG A 165 12.26 1.91 -6.09
C ARG A 165 12.43 2.73 -4.82
N SER A 166 11.61 3.76 -4.65
CA SER A 166 11.59 4.57 -3.42
C SER A 166 11.16 3.74 -2.21
N ILE A 167 10.18 2.84 -2.38
CA ILE A 167 9.71 1.91 -1.34
C ILE A 167 10.83 0.97 -0.89
N ALA A 168 11.46 0.28 -1.84
CA ALA A 168 12.59 -0.61 -1.57
C ALA A 168 13.71 0.12 -0.83
N ASN A 169 14.12 1.30 -1.29
CA ASN A 169 15.14 2.11 -0.60
C ASN A 169 14.73 2.45 0.84
N GLY A 170 13.49 2.89 1.04
CA GLY A 170 12.95 3.22 2.35
C GLY A 170 12.88 2.06 3.34
N TRP A 171 12.82 0.81 2.85
CA TRP A 171 12.87 -0.38 3.70
C TRP A 171 14.29 -0.85 3.94
N LEU A 172 15.13 -0.80 2.90
CA LEU A 172 16.53 -1.20 2.96
C LEU A 172 17.30 -0.32 3.94
N ASN A 173 17.17 1.00 3.79
CA ASN A 173 17.96 2.00 4.51
C ASN A 173 17.16 2.77 5.58
N GLY A 174 15.85 2.48 5.70
CA GLY A 174 14.93 3.21 6.58
C GLY A 174 14.36 4.49 5.95
N PRO A 175 13.39 5.16 6.62
CA PRO A 175 12.83 4.83 7.93
C PRO A 175 11.56 3.94 7.86
N TYR A 176 11.24 3.34 6.71
CA TYR A 176 9.96 2.67 6.48
C TYR A 176 10.00 1.15 6.73
N SER A 177 11.04 0.67 7.40
CA SER A 177 11.07 -0.67 8.00
C SER A 177 11.61 -0.56 9.41
N ASN A 178 11.06 -1.35 10.34
CA ASN A 178 11.55 -1.41 11.72
C ASN A 178 11.86 -2.86 12.13
N PRO A 179 13.14 -3.22 12.32
CA PRO A 179 14.33 -2.44 11.94
C PRO A 179 14.44 -2.27 10.40
N PRO A 180 15.30 -1.36 9.89
CA PRO A 180 15.70 -1.36 8.48
C PRO A 180 16.29 -2.72 8.07
N ILE A 181 16.23 -3.06 6.78
CA ILE A 181 16.68 -4.40 6.34
C ILE A 181 18.20 -4.52 6.38
N LEU A 182 18.92 -3.48 5.94
CA LEU A 182 20.38 -3.49 5.85
C LEU A 182 21.10 -3.07 7.13
N HIS A 183 20.37 -2.68 8.18
CA HIS A 183 20.94 -2.15 9.43
C HIS A 183 20.34 -2.80 10.67
#